data_AF-A0A850IAI3-F1
#
_entry.id   AF-A0A850IAI3-F1
#
_cell.length_a   1.000
_cell.length_b   1.000
_cell.length_c   1.000
_cell.angle_alpha   90.00
_cell.angle_beta   90.00
_cell.angle_gamma   90.00
#
_symmetry.space_group_name_H-M   'P 1'
#
loop_
_entity.id
_entity.type
_entity.pdbx_description
1 polymer ?
#
loop_
_entity_poly.entity_id
_entity_poly.type
_entity_poly.pdbx_seq_one_letter_code
_entity_poly.pdbx_strand_id
1 'polypeptide(L)'
;MKSDPDLYGLFGAETEFSTWEQRTKQGILPTREQLKAILLANAGQQFPDWLLGVVIIGIEGRLKGTRGRRKENALLKSRWTLAVAKYEYLLPWLQRREERCGLQGWSVLRGKHWWTGPPHERAARIVIAQLNLSIDWRAFLNRISSDKSADLL
;
A
#
# COMPACT_ATOMS: atom_id res chain seq x y z
N MET A 1 7.15 -38.96 -18.72
CA MET A 1 7.51 -37.69 -18.06
C MET A 1 6.49 -36.66 -18.52
N LYS A 2 5.57 -36.25 -17.65
CA LYS A 2 4.63 -35.16 -17.93
C LYS A 2 5.33 -33.88 -17.48
N SER A 3 5.69 -33.03 -18.43
CA SER A 3 6.26 -31.72 -18.16
C SER A 3 5.24 -30.91 -17.38
N ASP A 4 5.65 -30.35 -16.24
CA ASP A 4 4.86 -29.38 -15.50
C ASP A 4 4.48 -28.22 -16.43
N PRO A 5 3.23 -27.73 -16.39
CA PRO A 5 2.84 -26.56 -17.16
C PRO A 5 3.61 -25.36 -16.62
N ASP A 6 4.58 -24.91 -17.40
CA ASP A 6 5.33 -23.69 -17.15
C ASP A 6 4.34 -22.54 -16.92
N LEU A 7 4.42 -21.86 -15.77
CA LEU A 7 3.47 -20.82 -15.37
C LEU A 7 3.37 -19.69 -16.41
N TYR A 8 4.39 -19.55 -17.28
CA TYR A 8 4.40 -18.66 -18.43
C TYR A 8 3.44 -19.05 -19.57
N GLY A 9 3.07 -20.33 -19.69
CA GLY A 9 2.15 -20.83 -20.72
C GLY A 9 0.66 -20.57 -20.44
N LEU A 10 0.31 -20.23 -19.20
CA LEU A 10 -1.06 -19.83 -18.82
C LEU A 10 -1.34 -18.35 -19.11
N PHE A 11 -0.30 -17.55 -19.28
CA PHE A 11 -0.36 -16.15 -19.74
C PHE A 11 -0.03 -16.07 -21.21
N GLY A 12 -0.86 -16.68 -22.07
CA GLY A 12 -0.80 -16.49 -23.53
C GLY A 12 -0.60 -15.01 -23.87
N ALA A 13 0.65 -14.71 -24.21
CA ALA A 13 1.26 -13.47 -24.64
C ALA A 13 0.59 -12.14 -24.25
N GLU A 14 0.95 -11.63 -23.06
CA GLU A 14 0.85 -10.20 -22.76
C GLU A 14 1.71 -9.31 -23.67
N THR A 15 2.46 -9.90 -24.59
CA THR A 15 3.33 -9.23 -25.56
C THR A 15 2.87 -9.41 -27.00
N GLU A 16 1.85 -10.22 -27.32
CA GLU A 16 1.37 -10.40 -28.70
C GLU A 16 0.42 -9.27 -29.15
N PHE A 17 0.50 -8.91 -30.43
CA PHE A 17 -0.37 -7.87 -31.00
C PHE A 17 -1.85 -8.27 -31.03
N SER A 18 -2.18 -9.53 -31.30
CA SER A 18 -3.56 -10.05 -31.36
C SER A 18 -4.32 -9.84 -30.05
N THR A 19 -3.68 -10.14 -28.92
CA THR A 19 -4.23 -9.98 -27.57
C THR A 19 -4.49 -8.51 -27.25
N TRP A 20 -3.55 -7.63 -27.59
CA TRP A 20 -3.70 -6.20 -27.32
C TRP A 20 -4.63 -5.47 -28.28
N GLU A 21 -4.80 -5.96 -29.50
CA GLU A 21 -5.80 -5.45 -30.42
C GLU A 21 -7.22 -5.63 -29.85
N GLN A 22 -7.51 -6.82 -29.31
CA GLN A 22 -8.80 -7.11 -28.66
C GLN A 22 -9.03 -6.25 -27.41
N ARG A 23 -8.00 -6.09 -26.57
CA ARG A 23 -8.07 -5.25 -25.36
C ARG A 23 -8.26 -3.77 -25.69
N THR A 24 -7.60 -3.29 -26.74
CA THR A 24 -7.73 -1.90 -27.21
C THR A 24 -9.14 -1.65 -27.76
N LYS A 25 -9.72 -2.62 -28.49
CA LYS A 25 -11.13 -2.58 -28.93
C LYS A 25 -12.12 -2.53 -27.76
N GLN A 26 -11.76 -3.09 -26.61
CA GLN A 26 -12.54 -3.03 -25.36
C GLN A 26 -12.28 -1.75 -24.54
N GLY A 27 -11.46 -0.82 -25.03
CA GLY A 27 -11.12 0.43 -24.36
C GLY A 27 -10.02 0.31 -23.29
N ILE A 28 -9.35 -0.84 -23.20
CA ILE A 28 -8.24 -1.07 -22.27
C ILE A 28 -6.93 -0.72 -22.97
N LEU A 29 -6.30 0.37 -22.54
CA LEU A 29 -5.01 0.81 -23.07
C LEU A 29 -3.83 0.21 -22.28
N PRO A 30 -2.72 -0.15 -22.94
CA PRO A 30 -1.52 -0.61 -22.25
C PRO A 30 -0.88 0.51 -21.42
N THR A 31 -0.26 0.14 -20.31
CA THR A 31 0.66 1.05 -19.60
C THR A 31 1.93 1.29 -20.42
N ARG A 32 2.73 2.30 -20.06
CA ARG A 32 4.00 2.59 -20.76
C ARG A 32 4.97 1.41 -20.75
N GLU A 33 5.05 0.68 -19.63
CA GLU A 33 5.92 -0.49 -19.50
C GLU A 33 5.45 -1.66 -20.37
N GLN A 34 4.14 -1.91 -20.39
CA GLN A 34 3.53 -2.91 -21.27
C GLN A 34 3.70 -2.55 -22.74
N LEU A 35 3.48 -1.29 -23.13
CA LEU A 35 3.69 -0.83 -24.50
C LEU A 35 5.14 -1.06 -24.95
N LYS A 36 6.12 -0.76 -24.08
CA LYS A 36 7.53 -1.04 -24.35
C LYS A 36 7.77 -2.54 -24.54
N ALA A 37 7.20 -3.39 -23.68
CA ALA A 37 7.35 -4.84 -23.78
C ALA A 37 6.77 -5.41 -25.08
N ILE A 38 5.58 -4.94 -25.49
CA ILE A 38 4.92 -5.32 -26.75
C ILE A 38 5.79 -4.93 -27.95
N LEU A 39 6.32 -3.70 -27.97
CA LEU A 39 7.15 -3.21 -29.07
C LEU A 39 8.48 -3.96 -29.18
N LEU A 40 9.13 -4.26 -28.04
CA LEU A 40 10.38 -5.02 -28.02
C LEU A 40 10.18 -6.47 -28.46
N ALA A 41 9.12 -7.11 -28.00
CA ALA A 41 8.84 -8.51 -28.33
C ALA A 41 8.51 -8.73 -29.81
N ASN A 42 7.99 -7.71 -30.51
CA ASN A 42 7.57 -7.80 -31.90
C ASN A 42 8.37 -6.86 -32.83
N ALA A 43 9.59 -6.48 -32.45
CA ALA A 43 10.40 -5.50 -33.18
C ALA A 43 10.69 -5.89 -34.65
N GLY A 44 10.59 -7.18 -35.00
CA GLY A 44 10.78 -7.71 -36.36
C GLY A 44 9.48 -7.97 -37.12
N GLN A 45 8.31 -7.70 -36.55
CA GLN A 45 7.02 -7.93 -37.19
C GLN A 45 6.49 -6.64 -37.85
N GLN A 46 5.57 -6.79 -38.80
CA GLN A 46 4.89 -5.65 -39.42
C GLN A 46 4.12 -4.86 -38.36
N PHE A 47 4.31 -3.54 -38.35
CA PHE A 47 3.72 -2.66 -37.37
C PHE A 47 2.20 -2.51 -37.63
N PRO A 48 1.32 -2.87 -36.68
CA PRO A 48 -0.13 -2.80 -36.89
C PRO A 48 -0.65 -1.35 -36.84
N ASP A 49 -1.60 -1.01 -37.71
CA ASP A 49 -2.19 0.34 -37.79
C ASP A 49 -2.88 0.77 -36.48
N TRP A 50 -3.53 -0.17 -35.78
CA TRP A 50 -4.22 0.11 -34.51
C TRP A 50 -3.25 0.55 -33.41
N LEU A 51 -1.99 0.10 -33.45
CA LEU A 51 -0.98 0.39 -32.45
C LEU A 51 -0.42 1.82 -32.58
N LEU A 52 -0.50 2.41 -33.77
CA LEU A 52 0.01 3.75 -34.05
C LEU A 52 -0.67 4.80 -33.16
N GLY A 53 -1.99 4.71 -33.01
CA GLY A 53 -2.75 5.59 -32.11
C GLY A 53 -2.32 5.45 -30.64
N VAL A 54 -2.03 4.23 -30.20
CA VAL A 54 -1.57 3.95 -28.82
C VAL A 54 -0.16 4.50 -28.58
N VAL A 55 0.73 4.39 -29.57
CA VAL A 55 2.09 4.95 -29.51
C VAL A 55 2.05 6.47 -29.47
N ILE A 56 1.20 7.12 -30.29
CA ILE A 56 1.02 8.58 -30.24
C ILE A 56 0.58 9.03 -28.84
N ILE A 57 -0.43 8.37 -28.26
CA ILE A 57 -0.89 8.64 -26.88
C ILE A 57 0.25 8.44 -25.86
N GLY A 58 1.11 7.45 -26.09
CA GLY A 58 2.32 7.20 -25.30
C GLY A 58 3.34 8.34 -25.37
N ILE A 59 3.63 8.82 -26.58
CA ILE A 59 4.56 9.93 -26.84
C ILE A 59 4.05 11.24 -26.22
N GLU A 60 2.75 11.50 -26.31
CA GLU A 60 2.09 12.64 -25.65
C GLU A 60 2.07 12.52 -24.10
N GLY A 61 2.54 11.39 -23.56
CA GLY A 61 2.60 11.14 -22.14
C GLY A 61 1.23 10.86 -21.50
N ARG A 62 0.19 10.65 -22.30
CA ARG A 62 -1.20 10.44 -21.85
C ARG A 62 -1.50 9.02 -21.42
N LEU A 63 -0.59 8.07 -21.70
CA LEU A 63 -0.64 6.74 -21.09
C LEU A 63 -0.41 6.83 -19.58
N LYS A 64 -1.47 6.61 -18.81
CA LYS A 64 -1.44 6.59 -17.35
C LYS A 64 -0.70 5.31 -16.92
N GLY A 65 0.46 5.49 -16.30
CA GLY A 65 1.06 4.42 -15.50
C GLY A 65 0.21 4.19 -14.25
N THR A 66 0.19 2.96 -13.75
CA THR A 66 -0.25 2.65 -12.38
C THR A 66 0.52 3.57 -11.44
N ARG A 67 -0.18 4.46 -10.73
CA ARG A 67 0.48 5.35 -9.75
C ARG A 67 1.16 4.48 -8.71
N GLY A 68 2.48 4.36 -8.79
CA GLY A 68 3.26 3.72 -7.74
C GLY A 68 2.99 4.39 -6.40
N ARG A 69 2.98 3.59 -5.32
CA ARG A 69 2.89 4.10 -3.95
C ARG A 69 4.00 5.13 -3.76
N ARG A 70 3.66 6.36 -3.36
CA ARG A 70 4.66 7.40 -3.08
C ARG A 70 5.72 6.84 -2.13
N LYS A 71 7.00 7.02 -2.46
CA LYS A 71 8.11 6.65 -1.57
C LYS A 71 7.85 7.24 -0.19
N GLU A 72 7.88 6.40 0.83
CA GLU A 72 7.63 6.81 2.21
C GLU A 72 8.75 7.77 2.63
N ASN A 73 8.37 8.97 3.10
CA ASN A 73 9.32 9.99 3.53
C ASN A 73 10.11 9.46 4.74
N ALA A 74 11.44 9.62 4.76
CA ALA A 74 12.31 9.20 5.87
C ALA A 74 11.80 9.71 7.23
N LEU A 75 11.30 10.95 7.27
CA LEU A 75 10.71 11.54 8.48
C LEU A 75 9.45 10.77 8.92
N LEU A 76 8.60 10.35 7.97
CA LEU A 76 7.40 9.59 8.26
C LEU A 76 7.76 8.18 8.77
N LYS A 77 8.82 7.57 8.22
CA LYS A 77 9.37 6.30 8.71
C LYS A 77 9.90 6.42 10.14
N SER A 78 10.70 7.45 10.44
CA SER A 78 11.20 7.70 11.80
C SER A 78 10.06 7.98 12.79
N ARG A 79 9.05 8.75 12.38
CA ARG A 79 7.84 8.96 13.19
C ARG A 79 7.10 7.64 13.46
N TRP A 80 6.99 6.76 12.46
CA TRP A 80 6.37 5.45 12.62
C TRP A 80 7.14 4.58 13.63
N THR A 81 8.47 4.47 13.50
CA THR A 81 9.31 3.71 14.44
C THR A 81 9.16 4.23 15.88
N LEU A 82 9.19 5.55 16.06
CA LEU A 82 8.96 6.17 17.38
C LEU A 82 7.55 5.89 17.90
N ALA A 83 6.55 5.86 17.02
CA ALA A 83 5.17 5.58 17.37
C ALA A 83 5.01 4.15 17.91
N VAL A 84 5.61 3.17 17.25
CA VAL A 84 5.60 1.76 17.68
C VAL A 84 6.24 1.64 19.06
N ALA A 85 7.46 2.16 19.24
CA ALA A 85 8.16 2.11 20.52
C ALA A 85 7.36 2.78 21.67
N LYS A 86 6.77 3.95 21.42
CA LYS A 86 5.92 4.63 22.40
C LYS A 86 4.66 3.84 22.73
N TYR A 87 4.03 3.22 21.74
CA TYR A 87 2.83 2.41 21.93
C TYR A 87 3.13 1.18 22.80
N GLU A 88 4.22 0.47 22.50
CA GLU A 88 4.64 -0.72 23.26
C GLU A 88 5.03 -0.39 24.70
N TYR A 89 5.55 0.81 24.95
CA TYR A 89 5.80 1.30 26.30
C TYR A 89 4.51 1.71 27.04
N LEU A 90 3.60 2.42 26.36
CA LEU A 90 2.40 2.98 26.96
C LEU A 90 1.34 1.91 27.28
N LEU A 91 1.20 0.89 26.43
CA LEU A 91 0.16 -0.12 26.57
C LEU A 91 0.25 -0.88 27.92
N PRO A 92 1.42 -1.46 28.32
CA PRO A 92 1.56 -2.13 29.61
C PRO A 92 1.33 -1.19 30.80
N TRP A 93 1.68 0.08 30.67
CA TRP A 93 1.42 1.08 31.72
C TRP A 93 -0.09 1.36 31.86
N LEU A 94 -0.82 1.48 30.75
CA LEU A 94 -2.27 1.67 30.77
C LEU A 94 -3.02 0.44 31.29
N GLN A 95 -2.59 -0.76 30.93
CA GLN A 95 -3.16 -2.01 31.46
C GLN A 95 -2.99 -2.09 32.98
N ARG A 96 -1.77 -1.89 33.48
CA ARG A 96 -1.50 -1.86 34.93
C ARG A 96 -2.26 -0.76 35.66
N ARG A 97 -2.48 0.39 35.01
CA ARG A 97 -3.26 1.49 35.57
C ARG A 97 -4.74 1.12 35.66
N GLU A 98 -5.29 0.51 34.61
CA GLU A 98 -6.67 0.04 34.58
C GLU A 98 -6.95 -0.93 35.72
N GLU A 99 -6.08 -1.92 35.91
CA GLU A 99 -6.17 -2.91 36.98
C GLU A 99 -6.11 -2.30 38.39
N ARG A 100 -5.25 -1.29 38.60
CA ARG A 100 -4.99 -0.74 39.94
C ARG A 100 -5.99 0.33 40.36
N CYS A 101 -6.39 1.21 39.44
CA CYS A 101 -7.15 2.41 39.78
C CYS A 101 -8.09 2.88 38.66
N GLY A 102 -8.28 2.05 37.63
CA GLY A 102 -9.11 2.37 36.49
C GLY A 102 -8.55 3.47 35.58
N LEU A 103 -9.34 3.78 34.56
CA LEU A 103 -8.95 4.67 33.47
C LEU A 103 -9.71 6.00 33.45
N GLN A 104 -10.37 6.41 34.54
CA GLN A 104 -10.98 7.75 34.59
C GLN A 104 -9.94 8.86 34.41
N GLY A 105 -8.69 8.64 34.82
CA GLY A 105 -7.61 9.62 34.69
C GLY A 105 -7.70 10.76 35.71
N TRP A 106 -6.71 11.65 35.64
CA TRP A 106 -6.74 12.91 36.39
C TRP A 106 -7.75 13.88 35.79
N SER A 107 -8.21 14.86 36.56
CA SER A 107 -9.17 15.88 36.11
C SER A 107 -8.78 16.54 34.80
N VAL A 108 -7.49 16.84 34.61
CA VAL A 108 -6.92 17.46 33.40
C VAL A 108 -7.01 16.57 32.15
N LEU A 109 -7.07 15.25 32.34
CA LEU A 109 -7.16 14.27 31.26
C LEU A 109 -8.61 13.95 30.88
N ARG A 110 -9.57 14.20 31.78
CA ARG A 110 -10.98 13.93 31.53
C ARG A 110 -11.50 14.79 30.38
N GLY A 111 -12.25 14.17 29.46
CA GLY A 111 -12.83 14.84 28.28
C GLY A 111 -11.86 15.06 27.12
N LYS A 112 -10.57 14.69 27.23
CA LYS A 112 -9.66 14.70 26.09
C LYS A 112 -10.00 13.55 25.15
N HIS A 113 -10.15 13.84 23.84
CA HIS A 113 -10.51 12.83 22.83
C HIS A 113 -9.50 11.67 22.73
N TRP A 114 -8.26 11.87 23.16
CA TRP A 114 -7.21 10.85 23.20
C TRP A 114 -7.14 10.08 24.52
N TRP A 115 -7.93 10.44 25.52
CA TRP A 115 -8.02 9.79 26.83
C TRP A 115 -9.35 9.03 26.99
N THR A 116 -9.72 8.25 25.98
CA THR A 116 -10.99 7.50 25.91
C THR A 116 -10.76 6.06 25.47
N GLY A 117 -11.72 5.18 25.78
CA GLY A 117 -11.66 3.77 25.39
C GLY A 117 -10.75 2.91 26.30
N PRO A 118 -10.62 1.61 25.97
CA PRO A 118 -9.77 0.64 26.66
C PRO A 118 -8.26 0.93 26.44
N PRO A 119 -7.35 0.26 27.18
CA PRO A 119 -5.90 0.53 27.12
C PRO A 119 -5.31 0.55 25.72
N HIS A 120 -5.69 -0.41 24.86
CA HIS A 120 -5.21 -0.52 23.48
C HIS A 120 -5.57 0.69 22.63
N GLU A 121 -6.85 1.03 22.59
CA GLU A 121 -7.34 2.19 21.85
C GLU A 121 -6.72 3.48 22.39
N ARG A 122 -6.65 3.61 23.71
CA ARG A 122 -6.11 4.80 24.36
C ARG A 122 -4.61 4.98 24.10
N ALA A 123 -3.81 3.91 24.16
CA ALA A 123 -2.39 3.96 23.80
C ALA A 123 -2.22 4.45 22.35
N ALA A 124 -2.98 3.88 21.41
CA ALA A 124 -2.95 4.29 20.02
C ALA A 124 -3.30 5.79 19.84
N ARG A 125 -4.42 6.24 20.44
CA ARG A 125 -4.85 7.64 20.37
C ARG A 125 -3.83 8.61 20.96
N ILE A 126 -3.21 8.27 22.10
CA ILE A 126 -2.16 9.08 22.72
C ILE A 126 -0.96 9.23 21.77
N VAL A 127 -0.48 8.13 21.19
CA VAL A 127 0.67 8.15 20.30
C VAL A 127 0.37 8.95 19.02
N ILE A 128 -0.79 8.73 18.42
CA ILE A 128 -1.23 9.45 17.21
C ILE A 128 -1.28 10.96 17.47
N ALA A 129 -1.88 11.37 18.60
CA ALA A 129 -1.97 12.77 18.97
C ALA A 129 -0.59 13.39 19.26
N GLN A 130 0.29 12.70 19.99
CA GLN A 130 1.62 13.20 20.34
C GLN A 130 2.55 13.35 19.13
N LEU A 131 2.45 12.44 18.15
CA LEU A 131 3.33 12.42 16.98
C LEU A 131 2.71 13.05 15.74
N ASN A 132 1.49 13.60 15.87
CA ASN A 132 0.70 14.20 14.79
C ASN A 132 0.62 13.28 13.55
N LEU A 133 0.28 12.01 13.78
CA LEU A 133 0.13 11.04 12.71
C LEU A 133 -1.22 11.25 12.03
N SER A 134 -1.21 11.40 10.71
CA SER A 134 -2.43 11.51 9.90
C SER A 134 -3.05 10.12 9.64
N ILE A 135 -3.39 9.40 10.70
CA ILE A 135 -3.96 8.04 10.66
C ILE A 135 -5.00 7.86 11.77
N ASP A 136 -6.05 7.09 11.51
CA ASP A 136 -7.01 6.67 12.54
C ASP A 136 -6.40 5.62 13.48
N TRP A 137 -6.90 5.54 14.72
CA TRP A 137 -6.40 4.60 15.71
C TRP A 137 -6.59 3.14 15.32
N ARG A 138 -7.66 2.79 14.57
CA ARG A 138 -7.85 1.42 14.07
C ARG A 138 -6.81 1.06 13.03
N ALA A 139 -6.59 1.97 12.08
CA ALA A 139 -5.59 1.78 11.03
C ALA A 139 -4.17 1.71 11.62
N PHE A 140 -3.89 2.48 12.67
CA PHE A 140 -2.64 2.38 13.43
C PHE A 140 -2.43 1.00 14.04
N LEU A 141 -3.42 0.48 14.78
CA LEU A 141 -3.34 -0.84 15.41
C LEU A 141 -3.22 -1.97 14.37
N ASN A 142 -3.98 -1.88 13.28
CA ASN A 142 -3.91 -2.85 12.18
C ASN A 142 -2.49 -2.88 11.59
N ARG A 143 -1.88 -1.71 11.36
CA ARG A 143 -0.53 -1.62 10.83
C ARG A 143 0.51 -2.21 11.79
N ILE A 144 0.40 -1.94 13.09
CA ILE A 144 1.27 -2.58 14.10
C ILE A 144 1.11 -4.09 14.09
N SER A 145 -0.12 -4.59 14.00
CA SER A 145 -0.37 -6.03 13.94
C SER A 145 0.26 -6.66 12.70
N SER A 146 0.13 -6.02 11.54
CA SER A 146 0.73 -6.49 10.28
C SER A 146 2.26 -6.46 10.32
N ASP A 147 2.87 -5.41 10.89
CA ASP A 147 4.33 -5.30 11.02
C ASP A 147 4.86 -6.43 11.93
N LYS A 148 4.20 -6.74 13.05
CA LYS A 148 4.57 -7.87 13.92
C LYS A 148 4.45 -9.24 13.25
N SER A 149 3.46 -9.41 12.38
CA SER A 149 3.32 -10.66 11.61
C SER A 149 4.42 -10.82 10.56
N ALA A 150 5.01 -9.72 10.07
CA ALA A 150 6.08 -9.74 9.10
C ALA A 150 7.46 -10.03 9.73
N ASP A 151 7.68 -9.60 10.98
CA ASP A 151 8.94 -9.87 11.72
C ASP A 151 9.04 -11.33 12.26
N LEU A 152 7.96 -12.12 12.17
CA LEU A 152 7.90 -13.51 12.63
C LEU A 152 8.04 -14.56 11.49
N LEU A 153 8.28 -14.10 10.26
CA LEU A 153 8.52 -14.92 9.06
C LEU A 153 9.95 -14.71 8.56
#